data_AF-A0AAE6WHU1-F1
#
_entry.id   AF-A0AAE6WHU1-F1
#
_cell.length_a   1.000
_cell.length_b   1.000
_cell.length_c   1.000
_cell.angle_alpha   90.00
_cell.angle_beta   90.00
_cell.angle_gamma   90.00
#
_symmetry.space_group_name_H-M   'P 1'
#
loop_
_entity.id
_entity.type
_entity.pdbx_description
1 polymer ?
#
loop_
_entity_poly.entity_id
_entity_poly.type
_entity_poly.pdbx_seq_one_letter_code
_entity_poly.pdbx_strand_id
1 'polypeptide(L)'
;MNWRGNEMTEEKDFRINKDEVGALSNAEGTLYKVTQETMNQKGWYKLADDEQVVKKAVLSKEEAEWFEKYKDLPFYDLPLYANDSSNHFTKKLSNKMVQYREDWKKRADFFNRLSQAYFNGYTIKKEKKYYIRLKFNIGPVFLNVNKTTGNWFFETRSETSSYKTQFTQEKIDAMQKDPRAKGLDLNVLKVEVSENEFED
;
A
#
# COMPACT_ATOMS: atom_id res chain seq x y z
N MET A 1 -10.17 23.56 -32.81
CA MET A 1 -10.26 24.07 -31.43
C MET A 1 -10.33 22.86 -30.49
N ASN A 2 -9.23 22.57 -29.79
CA ASN A 2 -9.11 21.41 -28.90
C ASN A 2 -9.61 21.80 -27.49
N TRP A 3 -10.74 21.24 -27.05
CA TRP A 3 -11.32 21.44 -25.72
C TRP A 3 -10.95 20.26 -24.80
N ARG A 4 -9.65 19.96 -24.62
CA ARG A 4 -9.22 19.11 -23.49
C ARG A 4 -9.33 19.98 -22.24
N GLY A 5 -10.49 19.97 -21.59
CA GLY A 5 -10.67 20.60 -20.29
C GLY A 5 -9.91 19.81 -19.24
N ASN A 6 -9.05 20.49 -18.48
CA ASN A 6 -8.29 19.93 -17.36
C ASN A 6 -9.27 19.44 -16.29
N GLU A 7 -9.59 18.14 -16.30
CA GLU A 7 -10.44 17.55 -15.29
C GLU A 7 -9.69 17.44 -13.96
N MET A 8 -10.02 18.35 -13.04
CA MET A 8 -9.54 18.37 -11.66
C MET A 8 -10.30 17.32 -10.84
N THR A 9 -9.59 16.39 -10.20
CA THR A 9 -10.16 15.44 -9.25
C THR A 9 -9.99 15.94 -7.82
N GLU A 10 -11.09 16.04 -7.06
CA GLU A 10 -11.11 16.53 -5.69
C GLU A 10 -10.65 15.47 -4.67
N GLU A 11 -9.65 15.81 -3.87
CA GLU A 11 -9.56 15.37 -2.46
C GLU A 11 -9.76 16.61 -1.59
N LYS A 12 -10.36 16.45 -0.40
CA LYS A 12 -10.96 17.48 0.47
C LYS A 12 -10.17 18.79 0.71
N ASP A 13 -8.88 18.85 0.35
CA ASP A 13 -8.03 20.02 0.54
C ASP A 13 -7.21 20.45 -0.70
N PHE A 14 -7.21 19.68 -1.82
CA PHE A 14 -6.34 19.96 -2.99
C PHE A 14 -6.92 19.50 -4.34
N ARG A 15 -6.54 20.19 -5.43
CA ARG A 15 -6.84 19.83 -6.83
C ARG A 15 -5.57 19.40 -7.57
N ILE A 16 -5.69 18.44 -8.48
CA ILE A 16 -4.56 17.95 -9.31
C ILE A 16 -4.73 18.45 -10.75
N ASN A 17 -3.70 19.10 -11.29
CA ASN A 17 -3.63 19.43 -12.70
C ASN A 17 -3.06 18.25 -13.49
N LYS A 18 -3.84 17.68 -14.43
CA LYS A 18 -3.40 16.56 -15.27
C LYS A 18 -2.46 16.99 -16.40
N ASP A 19 -2.49 18.26 -16.80
CA ASP A 19 -1.68 18.80 -17.90
C ASP A 19 -0.31 19.30 -17.43
N GLU A 20 -0.25 19.77 -16.19
CA GLU A 20 1.00 20.18 -15.54
C GLU A 20 1.37 19.14 -14.49
N VAL A 21 2.19 18.18 -14.93
CA VAL A 21 2.69 17.06 -14.12
C VAL A 21 3.22 17.57 -12.78
N GLY A 22 2.48 17.27 -11.71
CA GLY A 22 2.86 17.64 -10.35
C GLY A 22 2.45 19.04 -9.91
N ALA A 23 1.36 19.63 -10.43
CA ALA A 23 0.79 20.84 -9.82
C ALA A 23 -0.42 20.51 -8.92
N LEU A 24 -0.34 20.87 -7.63
CA LEU A 24 -1.46 20.89 -6.71
C LEU A 24 -2.01 22.30 -6.57
N SER A 25 -3.33 22.48 -6.53
CA SER A 25 -3.90 23.77 -6.08
C SER A 25 -4.63 23.63 -4.76
N ASN A 26 -4.46 24.61 -3.86
CA ASN A 26 -5.34 24.73 -2.70
C ASN A 26 -6.73 25.22 -3.12
N ALA A 27 -7.67 25.30 -2.17
CA ALA A 27 -9.03 25.80 -2.41
C ALA A 27 -9.07 27.25 -2.94
N GLU A 28 -8.01 28.02 -2.70
CA GLU A 28 -7.84 29.42 -3.15
C GLU A 28 -7.24 29.51 -4.57
N GLY A 29 -6.90 28.38 -5.20
CA GLY A 29 -6.39 28.33 -6.57
C GLY A 29 -4.88 28.55 -6.72
N THR A 30 -4.13 28.58 -5.62
CA THR A 30 -2.65 28.71 -5.66
C THR A 30 -2.02 27.40 -6.12
N LEU A 31 -1.27 27.42 -7.22
CA LEU A 31 -0.57 26.26 -7.79
C LEU A 31 0.79 26.01 -7.09
N TYR A 32 1.01 24.78 -6.65
CA TYR A 32 2.25 24.29 -6.06
C TYR A 32 2.86 23.19 -6.93
N LYS A 33 4.12 23.34 -7.32
CA LYS A 33 4.88 22.26 -7.95
C LYS A 33 5.31 21.24 -6.89
N VAL A 34 4.84 20.01 -7.01
CA VAL A 34 5.22 18.84 -6.21
C VAL A 34 5.99 17.85 -7.07
N THR A 35 6.90 17.12 -6.43
CA THR A 35 7.69 16.09 -7.11
C THR A 35 6.84 14.86 -7.41
N GLN A 36 7.25 14.07 -8.42
CA GLN A 36 6.61 12.79 -8.72
C GLN A 36 6.64 11.84 -7.52
N GLU A 37 7.67 11.91 -6.69
CA GLU A 37 7.78 11.11 -5.47
C GLU A 37 6.67 11.43 -4.46
N THR A 38 6.40 12.73 -4.21
CA THR A 38 5.29 13.16 -3.36
C THR A 38 3.93 12.75 -3.94
N MET A 39 3.78 12.79 -5.26
CA MET A 39 2.56 12.32 -5.95
C MET A 39 2.37 10.80 -5.78
N ASN A 40 3.43 10.01 -5.96
CA ASN A 40 3.42 8.56 -5.78
C ASN A 40 3.03 8.16 -4.35
N GLN A 41 3.55 8.89 -3.33
CA GLN A 41 3.18 8.71 -1.92
C GLN A 41 1.68 8.96 -1.68
N LYS A 42 1.06 9.87 -2.44
CA LYS A 42 -0.39 10.12 -2.42
C LYS A 42 -1.19 9.16 -3.29
N GLY A 43 -0.55 8.19 -3.92
CA GLY A 43 -1.19 7.17 -4.76
C GLY A 43 -1.37 7.58 -6.22
N TRP A 44 -0.80 8.71 -6.66
CA TRP A 44 -0.90 9.24 -8.01
C TRP A 44 0.35 8.93 -8.83
N TYR A 45 0.17 8.26 -9.96
CA TYR A 45 1.25 7.74 -10.79
C TYR A 45 1.12 8.25 -12.22
N LYS A 46 2.26 8.56 -12.83
CA LYS A 46 2.35 8.82 -14.26
C LYS A 46 2.37 7.50 -15.02
N LEU A 47 1.52 7.37 -16.05
CA LEU A 47 1.57 6.25 -16.98
C LEU A 47 2.72 6.44 -17.98
N ALA A 48 3.15 5.33 -18.60
CA ALA A 48 4.31 5.30 -19.50
C ALA A 48 4.11 6.10 -20.80
N ASP A 49 2.89 6.50 -21.13
CA ASP A 49 2.54 7.34 -22.27
C ASP A 49 2.71 8.85 -21.98
N ASP A 50 3.22 9.21 -20.80
CA ASP A 50 3.61 10.54 -20.34
C ASP A 50 2.52 11.62 -20.28
N GLU A 51 1.31 11.35 -20.77
CA GLU A 51 0.19 12.29 -20.82
C GLU A 51 -0.84 12.09 -19.70
N GLN A 52 -0.80 10.97 -18.95
CA GLN A 52 -1.85 10.64 -17.98
C GLN A 52 -1.31 10.40 -16.56
N VAL A 53 -1.96 11.06 -15.59
CA VAL A 53 -1.78 10.85 -14.16
C VAL A 53 -3.00 10.10 -13.61
N VAL A 54 -2.79 8.91 -13.04
CA VAL A 54 -3.84 8.04 -12.52
C VAL A 54 -3.67 7.74 -11.04
N LYS A 55 -4.78 7.51 -10.34
CA LYS A 55 -4.75 7.04 -8.96
C LYS A 55 -4.73 5.52 -8.95
N LYS A 56 -3.65 4.92 -8.45
CA LYS A 56 -3.54 3.46 -8.30
C LYS A 56 -4.37 2.97 -7.13
N ALA A 57 -4.92 1.78 -7.26
CA ALA A 57 -5.59 1.10 -6.15
C ALA A 57 -4.55 0.62 -5.12
N VAL A 58 -4.92 0.63 -3.83
CA VAL A 58 -4.11 0.01 -2.77
C VAL A 58 -4.74 -1.33 -2.41
N LEU A 59 -4.06 -2.43 -2.70
CA LEU A 59 -4.52 -3.80 -2.44
C LEU A 59 -3.80 -4.40 -1.25
N SER A 60 -4.47 -5.25 -0.45
CA SER A 60 -3.75 -6.14 0.46
C SER A 60 -2.89 -7.14 -0.33
N LYS A 61 -1.93 -7.79 0.34
CA LYS A 61 -1.14 -8.86 -0.29
C LYS A 61 -2.03 -9.99 -0.83
N GLU A 62 -3.00 -10.44 -0.04
CA GLU A 62 -3.98 -11.45 -0.46
C GLU A 62 -4.84 -11.00 -1.65
N GLU A 63 -5.23 -9.72 -1.68
CA GLU A 63 -5.97 -9.14 -2.81
C GLU A 63 -5.10 -9.07 -4.07
N ALA A 64 -3.83 -8.70 -3.94
CA ALA A 64 -2.88 -8.65 -5.05
C ALA A 64 -2.59 -10.05 -5.62
N GLU A 65 -2.32 -11.04 -4.77
CA GLU A 65 -2.12 -12.44 -5.19
C GLU A 65 -3.37 -13.00 -5.88
N TRP A 66 -4.55 -12.71 -5.32
CA TRP A 66 -5.82 -13.09 -5.95
C TRP A 66 -6.03 -12.37 -7.28
N PHE A 67 -5.71 -11.07 -7.35
CA PHE A 67 -5.84 -10.27 -8.56
C PHE A 67 -4.95 -10.82 -9.67
N GLU A 68 -3.67 -11.03 -9.40
CA GLU A 68 -2.72 -11.58 -10.37
C GLU A 68 -3.15 -12.95 -10.91
N LYS A 69 -3.76 -13.78 -10.07
CA LYS A 69 -4.26 -15.10 -10.47
C LYS A 69 -5.48 -15.05 -11.40
N TYR A 70 -6.28 -13.98 -11.33
CA TYR A 70 -7.58 -13.91 -12.01
C TYR A 70 -7.76 -12.64 -12.83
N LYS A 71 -6.73 -11.84 -13.06
CA LYS A 71 -6.82 -10.56 -13.77
C LYS A 71 -7.13 -10.71 -15.26
N ASP A 72 -7.24 -11.91 -15.80
CA ASP A 72 -7.56 -12.07 -17.21
C ASP A 72 -9.03 -11.75 -17.48
N LEU A 73 -9.28 -10.84 -18.43
CA LEU A 73 -10.61 -10.62 -18.99
C LEU A 73 -10.97 -11.74 -19.98
N PRO A 74 -12.26 -12.00 -20.19
CA PRO A 74 -12.73 -13.09 -21.06
C PRO A 74 -12.51 -12.85 -22.57
N PHE A 75 -11.47 -12.11 -22.98
CA PHE A 75 -11.26 -11.75 -24.38
C PHE A 75 -9.88 -12.19 -24.89
N TYR A 76 -9.93 -12.85 -26.04
CA TYR A 76 -8.89 -13.51 -26.85
C TYR A 76 -8.60 -14.98 -26.46
N ASP A 77 -9.12 -15.89 -27.29
CA ASP A 77 -8.81 -17.32 -27.40
C ASP A 77 -9.43 -18.35 -26.44
N LEU A 78 -10.74 -18.26 -26.20
CA LEU A 78 -11.48 -19.47 -25.78
C LEU A 78 -12.68 -19.74 -26.69
N PRO A 79 -12.82 -20.97 -27.24
CA PRO A 79 -14.01 -21.35 -27.97
C PRO A 79 -15.22 -21.18 -27.06
N LEU A 80 -16.37 -20.78 -27.63
CA LEU A 80 -17.66 -20.49 -26.96
C LEU A 80 -18.14 -21.55 -25.94
N TYR A 81 -17.49 -22.71 -25.86
CA TYR A 81 -17.79 -23.85 -24.99
C TYR A 81 -16.67 -24.23 -24.01
N ALA A 82 -15.60 -23.44 -23.90
CA ALA A 82 -14.57 -23.69 -22.90
C ALA A 82 -15.16 -23.45 -21.49
N ASN A 83 -15.28 -24.54 -20.73
CA ASN A 83 -15.69 -24.52 -19.32
C ASN A 83 -14.69 -23.76 -18.41
N ASP A 84 -13.62 -23.20 -18.98
CA ASP A 84 -12.58 -22.41 -18.32
C ASP A 84 -12.97 -20.94 -18.05
N SER A 85 -14.17 -20.53 -18.50
CA SER A 85 -14.78 -19.23 -18.14
C SER A 85 -14.87 -18.99 -16.62
N SER A 86 -14.64 -20.02 -15.81
CA SER A 86 -14.63 -20.00 -14.35
C SER A 86 -13.53 -19.15 -13.73
N ASN A 87 -12.42 -18.89 -14.42
CA ASN A 87 -11.24 -18.22 -13.85
C ASN A 87 -11.08 -16.74 -14.22
N HIS A 88 -11.94 -16.18 -15.08
CA HIS A 88 -11.83 -14.78 -15.47
C HIS A 88 -12.19 -13.81 -14.36
N PHE A 89 -11.58 -12.62 -14.46
CA PHE A 89 -11.67 -11.54 -13.50
C PHE A 89 -13.10 -11.21 -13.13
N THR A 90 -13.97 -10.97 -14.11
CA THR A 90 -15.36 -10.53 -13.89
C THR A 90 -16.19 -11.54 -13.11
N LYS A 91 -16.04 -12.83 -13.43
CA LYS A 91 -16.77 -13.92 -12.76
C LYS A 91 -16.22 -14.16 -11.35
N LYS A 92 -14.90 -14.20 -11.20
CA LYS A 92 -14.25 -14.37 -9.89
C LYS A 92 -14.54 -13.18 -8.96
N LEU A 93 -14.53 -11.96 -9.49
CA LEU A 93 -14.91 -10.74 -8.79
C LEU A 93 -16.38 -10.82 -8.33
N SER A 94 -17.30 -11.20 -9.23
CA SER A 94 -18.71 -11.39 -8.90
C SER A 94 -18.91 -12.42 -7.78
N ASN A 95 -18.22 -13.56 -7.85
CA ASN A 95 -18.31 -14.59 -6.82
C ASN A 95 -17.76 -14.11 -5.47
N LYS A 96 -16.63 -13.40 -5.47
CA LYS A 96 -16.03 -12.87 -4.23
C LYS A 96 -16.88 -11.76 -3.62
N MET A 97 -17.56 -10.95 -4.44
CA MET A 97 -18.53 -9.95 -3.98
C MET A 97 -19.72 -10.53 -3.22
N VAL A 98 -20.07 -11.80 -3.42
CA VAL A 98 -21.14 -12.46 -2.66
C VAL A 98 -20.84 -12.49 -1.16
N GLN A 99 -19.57 -12.52 -0.77
CA GLN A 99 -19.14 -12.47 0.65
C GLN A 99 -19.53 -11.16 1.35
N TYR A 100 -19.77 -10.10 0.57
CA TYR A 100 -20.18 -8.78 1.06
C TYR A 100 -21.65 -8.48 0.76
N ARG A 101 -22.48 -9.51 0.48
CA ARG A 101 -23.88 -9.32 0.07
C ARG A 101 -24.69 -8.50 1.07
N GLU A 102 -24.43 -8.66 2.36
CA GLU A 102 -25.15 -7.97 3.45
C GLU A 102 -24.60 -6.57 3.73
N ASP A 103 -23.38 -6.25 3.28
CA ASP A 103 -22.72 -4.96 3.49
C ASP A 103 -22.42 -4.31 2.14
N TRP A 104 -23.41 -3.56 1.65
CA TRP A 104 -23.34 -2.92 0.33
C TRP A 104 -22.15 -1.96 0.21
N LYS A 105 -21.74 -1.30 1.30
CA LYS A 105 -20.60 -0.36 1.30
C LYS A 105 -19.32 -1.12 1.06
N LYS A 106 -19.07 -2.19 1.82
CA LYS A 106 -17.89 -3.05 1.60
C LYS A 106 -17.86 -3.65 0.21
N ARG A 107 -19.03 -4.07 -0.30
CA ARG A 107 -19.15 -4.60 -1.66
C ARG A 107 -18.74 -3.58 -2.71
N ALA A 108 -19.28 -2.36 -2.63
CA ALA A 108 -18.97 -1.27 -3.55
C ALA A 108 -17.49 -0.87 -3.48
N ASP A 109 -16.94 -0.72 -2.28
CA ASP A 109 -15.53 -0.39 -2.07
C ASP A 109 -14.59 -1.46 -2.61
N PHE A 110 -14.92 -2.74 -2.42
CA PHE A 110 -14.17 -3.86 -2.96
C PHE A 110 -14.20 -3.88 -4.50
N PHE A 111 -15.38 -3.71 -5.11
CA PHE A 111 -15.53 -3.63 -6.55
C PHE A 111 -14.76 -2.47 -7.17
N ASN A 112 -14.93 -1.27 -6.61
CA ASN A 112 -14.27 -0.06 -7.09
C ASN A 112 -12.75 -0.21 -7.02
N ARG A 113 -12.24 -0.74 -5.90
CA ARG A 113 -10.79 -0.92 -5.69
C ARG A 113 -10.17 -1.93 -6.65
N LEU A 114 -10.79 -3.09 -6.87
CA LEU A 114 -10.27 -4.06 -7.84
C LEU A 114 -10.45 -3.61 -9.30
N SER A 115 -11.50 -2.86 -9.62
CA SER A 115 -11.65 -2.25 -10.94
C SER A 115 -10.58 -1.19 -11.20
N GLN A 116 -10.28 -0.35 -10.20
CA GLN A 116 -9.18 0.62 -10.27
C GLN A 116 -7.82 -0.08 -10.43
N ALA A 117 -7.59 -1.18 -9.70
CA ALA A 117 -6.39 -2.00 -9.85
C ALA A 117 -6.23 -2.53 -11.29
N TYR A 118 -7.34 -2.89 -11.93
CA TYR A 118 -7.36 -3.36 -13.30
C TYR A 118 -6.97 -2.27 -14.32
N PHE A 119 -7.63 -1.11 -14.27
CA PHE A 119 -7.45 -0.07 -15.29
C PHE A 119 -6.20 0.78 -15.07
N ASN A 120 -5.88 1.09 -13.81
CA ASN A 120 -4.84 2.06 -13.46
C ASN A 120 -3.62 1.40 -12.81
N GLY A 121 -3.66 0.08 -12.58
CA GLY A 121 -2.69 -0.64 -11.79
C GLY A 121 -2.91 -0.46 -10.28
N TYR A 122 -2.09 -1.15 -9.50
CA TYR A 122 -2.19 -1.12 -8.05
C TYR A 122 -0.82 -1.02 -7.38
N THR A 123 -0.85 -0.64 -6.10
CA THR A 123 0.23 -0.84 -5.15
C THR A 123 -0.22 -1.81 -4.08
N ILE A 124 0.74 -2.56 -3.53
CA ILE A 124 0.46 -3.43 -2.38
C ILE A 124 0.53 -2.53 -1.14
N LYS A 125 -0.49 -2.64 -0.29
CA LYS A 125 -0.52 -2.03 1.03
C LYS A 125 0.71 -2.48 1.78
N LYS A 126 1.64 -1.57 2.00
CA LYS A 126 2.84 -1.84 2.79
C LYS A 126 2.37 -2.18 4.21
N GLU A 127 2.84 -3.31 4.73
CA GLU A 127 2.53 -3.70 6.10
C GLU A 127 3.10 -2.66 7.06
N LYS A 128 2.33 -2.29 8.08
CA LYS A 128 2.81 -1.38 9.11
C LYS A 128 4.02 -2.01 9.80
N LYS A 129 5.13 -1.30 9.76
CA LYS A 129 6.34 -1.64 10.49
C LYS A 129 6.45 -0.76 11.73
N TYR A 130 7.08 -1.31 12.76
CA TYR A 130 7.29 -0.66 14.04
C TYR A 130 8.74 -0.81 14.46
N TYR A 131 9.31 0.25 14.99
CA TYR A 131 10.49 0.16 15.83
C TYR A 131 10.06 -0.20 17.25
N ILE A 132 10.86 -0.96 17.99
CA ILE A 132 10.70 -1.11 19.44
C ILE A 132 11.68 -0.18 20.13
N ARG A 133 11.19 0.85 20.81
CA ARG A 133 12.01 1.90 21.42
C ARG A 133 11.96 1.83 22.93
N LEU A 134 13.12 1.66 23.57
CA LEU A 134 13.26 1.86 25.00
C LEU A 134 13.38 3.36 25.30
N LYS A 135 12.63 3.81 26.32
CA LYS A 135 12.66 5.19 26.81
C LYS A 135 13.70 5.30 27.92
N PHE A 136 14.94 5.64 27.55
CA PHE A 136 15.99 6.00 28.51
C PHE A 136 16.29 7.50 28.45
N ASN A 137 16.78 8.06 29.56
CA ASN A 137 17.15 9.48 29.67
C ASN A 137 18.41 9.86 28.86
N ILE A 138 19.13 8.89 28.28
CA ILE A 138 20.43 9.08 27.62
C ILE A 138 20.32 9.01 26.08
N GLY A 139 19.12 8.74 25.54
CA GLY A 139 18.85 8.72 24.10
C GLY A 139 17.90 7.59 23.70
N PRO A 140 17.32 7.66 22.48
CA PRO A 140 16.46 6.59 21.99
C PRO A 140 17.29 5.36 21.64
N VAL A 141 17.02 4.24 22.31
CA VAL A 141 17.65 2.96 22.00
C VAL A 141 16.59 2.01 21.44
N PHE A 142 16.87 1.41 20.30
CA PHE A 142 15.95 0.61 19.51
C PHE A 142 16.35 -0.86 19.50
N LEU A 143 15.37 -1.76 19.49
CA LEU A 143 15.62 -3.19 19.39
C LEU A 143 16.11 -3.56 17.98
N ASN A 144 17.28 -4.17 17.94
CA ASN A 144 17.89 -4.72 16.74
C ASN A 144 18.00 -6.23 16.88
N VAL A 145 17.70 -6.96 15.81
CA VAL A 145 17.81 -8.42 15.77
C VAL A 145 18.80 -8.80 14.68
N ASN A 146 19.87 -9.49 15.04
CA ASN A 146 20.84 -10.00 14.08
C ASN A 146 20.17 -11.02 13.14
N LYS A 147 20.29 -10.81 11.82
CA LYS A 147 19.61 -11.63 10.80
C LYS A 147 20.16 -13.06 10.74
N THR A 148 21.41 -13.29 11.11
CA THR A 148 22.08 -14.60 11.09
C THR A 148 21.91 -15.36 12.40
N THR A 149 22.17 -14.72 13.53
CA THR A 149 22.19 -15.38 14.85
C THR A 149 20.86 -15.28 15.59
N GLY A 150 19.98 -14.35 15.19
CA GLY A 150 18.74 -14.06 15.89
C GLY A 150 18.94 -13.40 17.26
N ASN A 151 20.16 -12.93 17.57
CA ASN A 151 20.47 -12.26 18.83
C ASN A 151 19.82 -10.87 18.88
N TRP A 152 19.27 -10.53 20.05
CA TRP A 152 18.63 -9.24 20.32
C TRP A 152 19.63 -8.33 20.99
N PHE A 153 19.73 -7.10 20.53
CA PHE A 153 20.53 -6.06 21.14
C PHE A 153 19.86 -4.70 20.92
N PHE A 154 20.29 -3.70 21.68
CA PHE A 154 19.65 -2.38 21.66
C PHE A 154 20.66 -1.34 21.17
N GLU A 155 20.36 -0.69 20.05
CA GLU A 155 21.25 0.29 19.43
C GLU A 155 20.46 1.36 18.63
N THR A 156 21.06 1.94 17.60
CA THR A 156 20.41 2.93 16.73
C THR A 156 19.35 2.28 15.84
N ARG A 157 18.42 3.09 15.32
CA ARG A 157 17.32 2.63 14.45
C ARG A 157 17.74 2.21 13.04
N SER A 158 18.99 2.49 12.64
CA SER A 158 19.48 2.27 11.27
C SER A 158 19.52 0.78 10.97
N GLU A 159 18.82 0.29 9.94
CA GLU A 159 18.98 -1.10 9.54
C GLU A 159 20.24 -1.29 8.70
N THR A 160 20.81 -2.50 8.77
CA THR A 160 21.92 -2.88 7.91
C THR A 160 21.68 -4.25 7.29
N SER A 161 22.59 -4.69 6.42
CA SER A 161 22.58 -6.06 5.91
C SER A 161 22.63 -7.13 7.01
N SER A 162 23.12 -6.79 8.21
CA SER A 162 23.42 -7.76 9.28
C SER A 162 22.37 -7.82 10.39
N TYR A 163 21.54 -6.79 10.54
CA TYR A 163 20.52 -6.73 11.58
C TYR A 163 19.26 -6.05 11.09
N LYS A 164 18.12 -6.39 11.70
CA LYS A 164 16.77 -5.88 11.41
C LYS A 164 16.30 -5.00 12.56
N THR A 165 15.73 -3.85 12.27
CA THR A 165 15.28 -2.87 13.29
C THR A 165 13.77 -2.61 13.23
N GLN A 166 13.15 -2.97 12.11
CA GLN A 166 11.72 -2.78 11.85
C GLN A 166 10.95 -4.10 11.92
N PHE A 167 9.85 -4.15 12.65
CA PHE A 167 9.07 -5.37 12.86
C PHE A 167 7.60 -5.17 12.50
N THR A 168 6.97 -6.19 11.92
CA THR A 168 5.52 -6.24 11.74
C THR A 168 4.84 -6.55 13.06
N GLN A 169 3.54 -6.25 13.20
CA GLN A 169 2.80 -6.57 14.43
C GLN A 169 2.83 -8.08 14.72
N GLU A 170 2.64 -8.93 13.70
CA GLU A 170 2.74 -10.39 13.85
C GLU A 170 4.10 -10.81 14.40
N LYS A 171 5.18 -10.19 13.93
CA LYS A 171 6.52 -10.48 14.42
C LYS A 171 6.71 -10.04 15.87
N ILE A 172 6.17 -8.89 16.25
CA ILE A 172 6.18 -8.41 17.64
C ILE A 172 5.41 -9.39 18.54
N ASP A 173 4.25 -9.86 18.12
CA ASP A 173 3.44 -10.80 18.91
C ASP A 173 4.13 -12.16 19.06
N ALA A 174 4.87 -12.61 18.05
CA ALA A 174 5.73 -13.78 18.15
C ALA A 174 6.92 -13.54 19.10
N MET A 175 7.57 -12.38 19.00
CA MET A 175 8.69 -11.98 19.85
C MET A 175 8.27 -11.83 21.32
N GLN A 176 7.06 -11.35 21.59
CA GLN A 176 6.54 -11.18 22.95
C GLN A 176 6.42 -12.52 23.71
N LYS A 177 6.30 -13.63 23.00
CA LYS A 177 6.27 -15.00 23.56
C LYS A 177 7.66 -15.58 23.82
N ASP A 178 8.72 -14.93 23.33
CA ASP A 178 10.10 -15.36 23.51
C ASP A 178 10.55 -15.14 24.97
N PRO A 179 11.26 -16.09 25.60
CA PRO A 179 11.81 -15.91 26.95
C PRO A 179 12.66 -14.63 27.12
N ARG A 180 13.30 -14.14 26.05
CA ARG A 180 14.08 -12.90 26.03
C ARG A 180 13.24 -11.64 26.20
N ALA A 181 11.95 -11.69 25.87
CA ALA A 181 11.00 -10.60 26.11
C ALA A 181 10.46 -10.56 27.54
N LYS A 182 10.87 -11.48 28.42
CA LYS A 182 10.41 -11.51 29.81
C LYS A 182 10.75 -10.18 30.51
N GLY A 183 9.71 -9.51 31.03
CA GLY A 183 9.84 -8.19 31.67
C GLY A 183 9.81 -6.99 30.71
N LEU A 184 9.63 -7.23 29.41
CA LEU A 184 9.43 -6.20 28.40
C LEU A 184 8.04 -6.35 27.77
N ASP A 185 7.29 -5.25 27.71
CA ASP A 185 6.08 -5.17 26.90
C ASP A 185 6.42 -4.49 25.57
N LEU A 186 6.71 -5.32 24.55
CA LEU A 186 7.07 -4.84 23.22
C LEU A 186 5.91 -4.08 22.56
N ASN A 187 4.67 -4.40 22.92
CA ASN A 187 3.49 -3.72 22.38
C ASN A 187 3.33 -2.29 22.92
N VAL A 188 3.78 -2.02 24.15
CA VAL A 188 3.83 -0.66 24.72
C VAL A 188 5.04 0.14 24.19
N LEU A 189 6.12 -0.55 23.83
CA LEU A 189 7.37 0.07 23.38
C LEU A 189 7.41 0.37 21.87
N LYS A 190 6.39 -0.04 21.11
CA LYS A 190 6.37 0.12 19.66
C LYS A 190 6.16 1.58 19.24
N VAL A 191 6.87 1.98 18.20
CA VAL A 191 6.76 3.28 17.53
C VAL A 191 6.55 3.01 16.05
N GLU A 192 5.47 3.53 15.48
CA GLU A 192 5.15 3.34 14.06
C GLU A 192 6.25 3.94 13.19
N VAL A 193 6.77 3.14 12.25
CA VAL A 193 7.74 3.59 11.25
C VAL A 193 6.97 4.37 10.19
N SER A 194 7.51 5.52 9.76
CA SER A 194 6.93 6.26 8.63
C SER A 194 7.01 5.43 7.35
N GLU A 195 6.01 5.51 6.48
CA GLU A 195 6.02 4.77 5.19
C GLU A 195 7.23 5.12 4.31
N ASN A 196 7.84 6.30 4.52
CA ASN A 196 9.05 6.77 3.85
C ASN A 196 10.34 6.19 4.45
N GLU A 197 10.27 5.62 5.66
CA GLU A 197 11.38 4.95 6.33
C GLU A 197 11.25 3.41 6.22
N PHE A 198 10.21 2.88 5.56
CA PHE A 198 10.10 1.43 5.35
C PHE A 198 11.27 0.95 4.49
N GLU A 199 12.18 0.21 5.10
CA GLU A 199 13.26 -0.48 4.40
C GLU A 199 12.70 -1.76 3.75
N ASP A 200 13.21 -2.16 2.58
CA ASP A 200 12.69 -3.29 1.80
C ASP A 200 12.91 -4.66 2.47
#